data_AF-A0ABD1DCZ3-F1
#
_entry.id   AF-A0ABD1DCZ3-F1
#
_cell.length_a   1.000
_cell.length_b   1.000
_cell.length_c   1.000
_cell.angle_alpha   90.00
_cell.angle_beta   90.00
_cell.angle_gamma   90.00
#
_symmetry.space_group_name_H-M   'P 1'
#
loop_
_entity.id
_entity.type
_entity.pdbx_description
1 polymer ?
#
loop_
_entity_poly.entity_id
_entity_poly.type
_entity_poly.pdbx_seq_one_letter_code
_entity_poly.pdbx_strand_id
1 'polypeptide(L)'
;MAKSGKYCFAIDRGGTFTDVLCITPSGGIRTLKLLSEDPANYPDAPTEGIRRILQQEEGPERARTRDGLVNTELIGWVRMGTTVATNALLERAGDPVALVVNRGFRDLLQIGNQARPSIFQL
;
A
#
# COMPACT_ATOMS: atom_id res chain seq x y z
N MET A 1 20.09 1.82 3.64
CA MET A 1 20.49 3.19 4.01
C MET A 1 20.22 4.12 2.84
N ALA A 2 19.58 5.27 3.07
CA ALA A 2 19.29 6.27 2.03
C ALA A 2 20.61 6.82 1.48
N LYS A 3 21.05 6.33 0.31
CA LYS A 3 22.28 6.77 -0.36
C LYS A 3 22.09 8.03 -1.21
N SER A 4 20.86 8.49 -1.40
CA SER A 4 20.54 9.77 -2.05
C SER A 4 20.01 10.72 -1.00
N GLY A 5 20.40 11.99 -1.01
CA GLY A 5 19.86 13.05 -0.14
C GLY A 5 18.38 13.35 -0.41
N LYS A 6 17.53 12.32 -0.35
CA LYS A 6 16.11 12.30 -0.65
C LYS A 6 15.38 11.48 0.42
N TYR A 7 14.09 11.77 0.58
CA TYR A 7 13.22 11.07 1.50
C TYR A 7 12.85 9.69 0.99
N CYS A 8 12.80 8.71 1.88
CA CYS A 8 12.55 7.32 1.55
C CYS A 8 11.41 6.78 2.41
N PHE A 9 10.30 6.37 1.79
CA PHE A 9 9.06 6.04 2.50
C PHE A 9 8.73 4.56 2.43
N ALA A 10 8.49 3.94 3.59
CA ALA A 10 7.83 2.65 3.70
C ALA A 10 6.43 2.87 4.29
N ILE A 11 5.40 2.44 3.57
CA ILE A 11 3.99 2.67 3.91
C ILE A 11 3.29 1.33 3.95
N ASP A 12 2.53 1.08 5.02
CA ASP A 12 1.63 -0.05 5.13
C ASP A 12 0.19 0.44 5.25
N ARG A 13 -0.60 0.26 4.18
CA ARG A 13 -2.02 0.63 4.16
C ARG A 13 -2.86 -0.58 4.59
N GLY A 14 -3.30 -0.55 5.85
CA GLY A 14 -4.25 -1.49 6.42
C GLY A 14 -5.71 -1.11 6.13
N GLY A 15 -6.65 -1.88 6.71
CA GLY A 15 -8.08 -1.58 6.60
C GLY A 15 -8.51 -0.32 7.35
N THR A 16 -8.07 -0.16 8.60
CA THR A 16 -8.44 1.01 9.44
C THR A 16 -7.39 2.10 9.43
N PHE A 17 -6.10 1.74 9.47
CA PHE A 17 -5.01 2.69 9.56
C PHE A 17 -3.96 2.45 8.48
N THR A 18 -3.31 3.54 8.09
CA THR A 18 -2.10 3.56 7.27
C THR A 18 -0.93 3.99 8.14
N ASP A 19 0.08 3.13 8.22
CA ASP A 19 1.32 3.39 8.93
C ASP A 19 2.37 3.88 7.93
N VAL A 20 3.05 4.98 8.23
CA VAL A 20 4.07 5.61 7.38
C VAL A 20 5.36 5.71 8.16
N LEU A 21 6.44 5.17 7.59
CA LEU A 21 7.81 5.36 8.06
C LEU A 21 8.59 6.09 6.97
N CYS A 22 9.30 7.15 7.35
CA CYS A 22 10.17 7.88 6.46
C CYS A 22 11.60 7.92 7.01
N ILE A 23 12.57 7.65 6.14
CA ILE A 23 13.98 7.94 6.39
C ILE A 23 14.30 9.26 5.67
N THR A 24 14.71 10.27 6.44
CA THR A 24 15.06 11.61 5.91
C THR A 24 16.41 11.58 5.20
N PRO A 25 16.74 12.62 4.38
CA PRO A 25 18.06 12.77 3.78
C PRO A 25 19.21 12.77 4.79
N SER A 26 18.97 13.28 6.01
CA SER A 26 19.94 13.29 7.12
C SER A 26 20.06 11.94 7.85
N GLY A 27 19.29 10.93 7.45
CA GLY A 27 19.24 9.61 8.10
C GLY A 27 18.32 9.52 9.31
N GLY A 28 17.58 10.59 9.62
CA GLY A 28 16.56 10.60 10.67
C GLY A 28 15.34 9.76 10.30
N ILE A 29 14.58 9.36 11.32
CA ILE A 29 13.33 8.59 11.14
C ILE A 29 12.14 9.48 11.52
N ARG A 30 11.08 9.43 10.70
CA ARG A 30 9.76 9.99 11.00
C ARG A 30 8.73 8.88 10.88
N THR A 31 7.73 8.90 11.75
CA THR A 31 6.60 7.99 11.70
C THR A 31 5.30 8.77 11.76
N LEU A 32 4.27 8.26 11.10
CA LEU A 32 2.93 8.82 11.10
C LEU A 32 1.92 7.69 11.01
N LYS A 33 0.79 7.85 11.69
CA LYS A 33 -0.36 6.96 11.59
C LYS A 33 -1.58 7.78 11.18
N LEU A 34 -2.25 7.36 10.12
CA LEU A 34 -3.45 7.99 9.58
C LEU A 34 -4.59 6.98 9.53
N LEU A 35 -5.83 7.45 9.54
CA LEU A 35 -6.95 6.62 9.12
C LEU A 35 -6.73 6.26 7.65
N SER A 36 -6.98 5.00 7.27
CA SER A 36 -6.85 4.55 5.88
C SER A 36 -7.89 5.22 4.97
N GLU A 37 -9.05 5.58 5.53
CA GLU A 37 -10.11 6.32 4.85
C GLU A 37 -10.61 7.45 5.75
N ASP A 38 -10.49 8.68 5.25
CA ASP A 38 -10.96 9.90 5.92
C ASP A 38 -11.24 10.98 4.86
N PRO A 39 -12.26 10.78 4.01
CA PRO A 39 -12.53 11.62 2.84
C PRO A 39 -12.87 13.07 3.21
N ALA A 40 -13.23 13.35 4.47
CA ALA A 40 -13.46 14.71 4.96
C ALA A 40 -12.17 15.53 5.07
N ASN A 41 -11.02 14.87 5.24
CA ASN A 41 -9.74 15.54 5.51
C ASN A 41 -8.72 15.35 4.39
N TYR A 42 -8.70 14.18 3.73
CA TYR A 42 -7.76 13.89 2.65
C TYR A 42 -8.28 12.77 1.72
N PRO A 43 -7.92 12.80 0.43
CA PRO A 43 -8.39 11.80 -0.53
C PRO A 43 -7.68 10.45 -0.40
N ASP A 44 -6.42 10.43 0.06
CA ASP A 44 -5.58 9.22 0.10
C ASP A 44 -4.57 9.31 1.25
N ALA A 45 -4.59 8.32 2.15
CA ALA A 45 -3.76 8.30 3.35
C ALA A 45 -2.25 8.18 3.07
N PRO A 46 -1.77 7.30 2.15
CA PRO A 46 -0.37 7.27 1.74
C PRO A 46 0.18 8.62 1.27
N THR A 47 -0.53 9.26 0.32
CA THR A 47 -0.12 10.55 -0.26
C THR A 47 -0.15 11.65 0.80
N GLU A 48 -1.19 11.65 1.65
CA GLU A 48 -1.29 12.57 2.78
C GLU A 48 -0.15 12.41 3.77
N GLY A 49 0.24 11.17 4.09
CA GLY A 49 1.32 10.90 5.03
C GLY A 49 2.68 11.39 4.52
N ILE A 50 2.98 11.17 3.24
CA ILE A 50 4.16 11.72 2.57
C ILE A 50 4.12 13.25 2.67
N ARG A 51 2.99 13.86 2.31
CA ARG A 51 2.80 15.31 2.30
C ARG A 51 3.04 15.94 3.66
N ARG A 52 2.50 15.37 4.75
CA ARG A 52 2.67 15.90 6.12
C ARG A 52 4.13 15.86 6.56
N ILE A 53 4.83 14.76 6.28
CA ILE A 53 6.25 14.62 6.62
C ILE A 53 7.10 15.62 5.83
N LEU A 54 6.90 15.72 4.51
CA LEU A 54 7.63 16.70 3.69
C LEU A 54 7.33 18.13 4.12
N GLN A 55 6.08 18.45 4.46
CA GLN A 55 5.71 19.79 4.95
C GLN A 55 6.38 20.12 6.28
N GLN A 56 6.52 19.13 7.18
CA GLN A 56 7.19 19.32 8.46
C GLN A 56 8.71 19.54 8.31
N GLU A 57 9.35 18.82 7.38
CA GLU A 57 10.81 18.87 7.22
C GLU A 57 11.29 19.97 6.26
N GLU A 58 10.51 20.30 5.23
CA GLU A 58 10.92 21.22 4.13
C GLU A 58 10.04 22.48 4.04
N GLY A 59 8.94 22.54 4.79
CA GLY A 59 7.94 23.60 4.71
C GLY A 59 6.88 23.40 3.62
N PRO A 60 5.75 24.14 3.70
CA PRO A 60 4.59 23.94 2.83
C PRO A 60 4.87 24.22 1.36
N GLU A 61 5.77 25.16 1.04
CA GLU A 61 6.09 25.55 -0.33
C GLU A 61 6.90 24.48 -1.08
N ARG A 62 7.84 23.81 -0.40
CA ARG A 62 8.66 22.75 -1.03
C ARG A 62 7.99 21.39 -1.02
N ALA A 63 7.11 21.14 -0.05
CA ALA A 63 6.39 19.87 0.06
C ALA A 63 5.38 19.66 -1.08
N ARG A 64 4.95 20.72 -1.76
CA ARG A 64 4.01 20.65 -2.87
C ARG A 64 4.56 21.25 -4.15
N THR A 65 4.07 20.74 -5.28
CA THR A 65 4.22 21.36 -6.58
C THR A 65 3.25 22.55 -6.73
N ARG A 66 3.40 23.36 -7.79
CA ARG A 66 2.55 24.54 -8.03
C ARG A 66 1.06 24.19 -8.22
N ASP A 67 0.76 23.00 -8.73
CA ASP A 67 -0.58 22.42 -8.88
C ASP A 67 -1.10 21.77 -7.58
N GLY A 68 -0.34 21.83 -6.49
CA GLY A 68 -0.77 21.42 -5.16
C GLY A 68 -0.58 19.94 -4.84
N LEU A 69 0.04 19.17 -5.75
CA LEU A 69 0.41 17.76 -5.55
C LEU A 69 1.66 17.64 -4.67
N VAL A 70 1.95 16.43 -4.19
CA VAL A 70 3.19 16.14 -3.46
C VAL A 70 4.40 16.36 -4.38
N ASN A 71 5.42 17.07 -3.90
CA ASN A 71 6.66 17.25 -4.64
C ASN A 71 7.49 15.96 -4.64
N THR A 72 7.38 15.19 -5.73
CA THR A 72 8.06 13.91 -5.91
C THR A 72 9.57 14.03 -6.16
N GLU A 73 10.08 15.22 -6.49
CA GLU A 73 11.53 15.43 -6.70
C GLU A 73 12.33 15.17 -5.43
N LEU A 74 11.72 15.41 -4.27
CA LEU A 74 12.29 15.19 -2.94
C LEU A 74 12.35 13.70 -2.55
N ILE A 75 11.67 12.83 -3.31
CA ILE A 75 11.46 11.42 -2.96
C ILE A 75 12.45 10.54 -3.71
N GLY A 76 13.14 9.67 -2.99
CA GLY A 76 14.05 8.66 -3.56
C GLY A 76 13.29 7.40 -3.95
N TRP A 77 12.52 6.85 -3.01
CA TRP A 77 11.64 5.71 -3.26
C TRP A 77 10.45 5.70 -2.30
N VAL A 78 9.40 5.04 -2.75
CA VAL A 78 8.25 4.66 -1.93
C VAL A 78 8.09 3.15 -2.04
N ARG A 79 8.01 2.48 -0.90
CA ARG A 79 7.63 1.06 -0.78
C ARG A 79 6.27 1.02 -0.12
N MET A 80 5.30 0.45 -0.80
CA MET A 80 3.94 0.34 -0.29
C MET A 80 3.58 -1.13 -0.11
N GLY A 81 3.26 -1.50 1.12
CA GLY A 81 2.51 -2.70 1.45
C GLY A 81 1.04 -2.33 1.66
N THR A 82 0.15 -3.25 1.36
CA THR A 82 -1.27 -3.09 1.68
C THR A 82 -1.92 -4.43 1.96
N THR A 83 -2.92 -4.42 2.84
CA THR A 83 -3.77 -5.59 3.12
C THR A 83 -5.07 -5.60 2.32
N VAL A 84 -5.34 -4.60 1.48
CA VAL A 84 -6.60 -4.47 0.71
C VAL A 84 -6.89 -5.73 -0.11
N ALA A 85 -5.90 -6.24 -0.86
CA ALA A 85 -6.09 -7.42 -1.70
C ALA A 85 -6.38 -8.68 -0.88
N THR A 86 -5.68 -8.86 0.24
CA THR A 86 -5.88 -10.01 1.12
C THR A 86 -7.25 -9.95 1.80
N ASN A 87 -7.67 -8.77 2.25
CA ASN A 87 -8.99 -8.59 2.85
C ASN A 87 -10.11 -8.82 1.82
N ALA A 88 -9.96 -8.27 0.60
CA ALA A 88 -10.89 -8.52 -0.49
C ALA A 88 -11.03 -10.02 -0.79
N LEU A 89 -9.91 -10.77 -0.77
CA LEU A 89 -9.92 -12.22 -0.94
C LEU A 89 -10.65 -12.94 0.21
N LEU A 90 -10.37 -12.58 1.45
CA LEU A 90 -10.96 -13.20 2.65
C LEU A 90 -12.46 -12.90 2.77
N GLU A 91 -12.87 -11.67 2.46
CA GLU A 91 -14.25 -11.20 2.50
C GLU A 91 -15.03 -11.58 1.24
N ARG A 92 -14.36 -12.20 0.25
CA ARG A 92 -14.90 -12.51 -1.09
C ARG A 92 -15.49 -11.27 -1.78
N ALA A 93 -14.90 -10.11 -1.50
CA ALA A 93 -15.25 -8.81 -2.07
C ALA A 93 -14.42 -8.55 -3.35
N GLY A 94 -14.70 -9.30 -4.40
CA GLY A 94 -14.07 -9.13 -5.71
C GLY A 94 -15.11 -9.05 -6.83
N ASP A 95 -14.65 -8.75 -8.05
CA ASP A 95 -15.52 -8.69 -9.22
C ASP A 95 -15.78 -10.08 -9.81
N PRO A 96 -16.94 -10.30 -10.48
CA PRO A 96 -17.20 -11.53 -11.22
C PRO A 96 -16.13 -11.79 -12.29
N VAL A 97 -15.55 -12.99 -12.28
CA VAL A 97 -14.53 -13.42 -13.25
C VAL A 97 -14.97 -14.67 -14.01
N ALA A 98 -14.51 -14.82 -15.26
CA ALA A 98 -14.71 -16.01 -16.06
C ALA A 98 -13.40 -16.80 -16.21
N LEU A 99 -13.47 -18.12 -16.09
CA LEU A 99 -12.36 -19.03 -16.39
C LEU A 99 -12.50 -19.58 -17.81
N VAL A 100 -11.53 -19.29 -18.68
CA VAL A 100 -11.45 -19.86 -20.03
C VAL A 100 -10.37 -20.93 -20.05
N VAL A 101 -10.76 -22.16 -20.40
CA VAL A 101 -9.90 -23.35 -20.39
C VAL A 101 -10.19 -24.25 -21.58
N ASN A 102 -9.26 -25.14 -21.90
CA ASN A 102 -9.43 -26.11 -22.97
C ASN A 102 -10.62 -27.04 -22.70
N ARG A 103 -11.25 -27.56 -23.77
CA ARG A 103 -12.31 -28.57 -23.66
C ARG A 103 -11.81 -29.76 -22.83
N GLY A 104 -12.61 -30.16 -21.85
CA GLY A 104 -12.27 -31.24 -20.91
C GLY A 104 -11.69 -30.77 -19.57
N PHE A 105 -11.44 -29.47 -19.37
CA PHE A 105 -10.81 -28.94 -18.15
C PHE A 105 -11.70 -28.01 -17.30
N ARG A 106 -13.03 -28.09 -17.46
CA ARG A 106 -13.99 -27.24 -16.73
C ARG A 106 -13.83 -27.31 -15.21
N ASP A 107 -13.50 -28.49 -14.67
CA ASP A 107 -13.56 -28.76 -13.23
C ASP A 107 -12.23 -28.47 -12.50
N LEU A 108 -11.26 -27.83 -13.17
CA LEU A 108 -9.91 -27.57 -12.62
C LEU A 108 -9.94 -26.89 -11.25
N LEU A 109 -10.75 -25.85 -11.05
CA LEU A 109 -10.83 -25.14 -9.78
C LEU A 109 -11.49 -25.98 -8.66
N GLN A 110 -12.36 -26.91 -9.01
CA GLN A 110 -13.03 -27.78 -8.06
C GLN A 110 -12.17 -28.98 -7.67
N ILE A 111 -11.39 -29.52 -8.61
CA ILE A 111 -10.36 -30.53 -8.35
C ILE A 111 -9.19 -29.93 -7.56
N GLY A 112 -8.90 -28.65 -7.80
CA GLY A 112 -7.79 -27.94 -7.18
C GLY A 112 -6.45 -28.58 -7.54
N ASN A 113 -5.56 -28.70 -6.57
CA ASN A 113 -4.25 -29.35 -6.71
C ASN A 113 -4.24 -30.79 -6.19
N GLN A 114 -5.41 -31.37 -5.88
CA GLN A 114 -5.56 -32.66 -5.20
C GLN A 114 -4.80 -32.76 -3.86
N ALA A 115 -4.30 -31.65 -3.30
CA ALA A 115 -3.71 -31.66 -1.98
C ALA A 115 -4.82 -31.99 -0.98
N ARG A 116 -4.64 -33.08 -0.23
CA ARG A 116 -5.50 -33.44 0.89
C ARG A 116 -4.94 -32.74 2.13
N PRO A 117 -5.54 -31.63 2.62
CA PRO A 117 -4.99 -30.90 3.77
C PRO A 117 -4.91 -31.78 5.02
N SER A 118 -5.78 -32.79 5.09
CA SER A 118 -5.85 -33.78 6.17
C SER A 118 -5.74 -35.21 5.63
N ILE A 119 -4.70 -35.52 4.85
CA ILE A 119 -4.53 -36.84 4.22
C ILE A 119 -4.55 -38.04 5.21
N PHE A 120 -4.32 -37.77 6.50
CA PHE A 120 -4.29 -38.79 7.57
C PHE A 120 -5.35 -38.58 8.67
N GLN A 121 -6.28 -37.62 8.54
CA GLN A 121 -7.43 -37.60 9.48
C GLN A 121 -8.43 -38.67 9.03
N LEU A 122 -8.39 -39.82 9.74
CA LEU A 122 -9.38 -40.90 9.67
C LEU A 122 -10.69 -40.51 10.37
#